data_AF-A0A529HCY0-F1
#
_entry.id   AF-A0A529HCY0-F1
#
_cell.length_a   1.000
_cell.length_b   1.000
_cell.length_c   1.000
_cell.angle_alpha   90.00
_cell.angle_beta   90.00
_cell.angle_gamma   90.00
#
_symmetry.space_group_name_H-M   'P 1'
#
loop_
_entity.id
_entity.type
_entity.pdbx_description
1 polymer ?
#
loop_
_entity_poly.entity_id
_entity_poly.type
_entity_poly.pdbx_seq_one_letter_code
_entity_poly.pdbx_strand_id
1 'polypeptide(L)'
;IAEGRKICDIVCVQNQYNLAHRDDDALIDELARAGIAYVPFFPLGGFNPLQSSTLSGVADRLGATPMQVALAWLLQRSPNVLL
;
A
#
# COMPACT_ATOMS: atom_id res chain seq x y z
N ILE A 1 -16.17 0.06 3.94
CA ILE A 1 -16.47 -1.19 4.70
C ILE A 1 -17.61 -1.06 5.74
N ALA A 2 -18.37 0.05 5.75
CA ALA A 2 -19.36 0.34 6.79
C ALA A 2 -20.47 -0.71 6.94
N GLU A 3 -21.01 -1.21 5.82
CA GLU A 3 -22.05 -2.25 5.87
C GLU A 3 -21.54 -3.58 6.44
N GLY A 4 -20.33 -4.00 6.06
CA GLY A 4 -19.74 -5.25 6.58
C GLY A 4 -19.50 -5.21 8.08
N ARG A 5 -19.10 -4.05 8.64
CA ARG A 5 -18.95 -3.85 10.09
C ARG A 5 -20.25 -4.03 10.88
N LYS A 6 -21.42 -3.98 10.24
CA LYS A 6 -22.72 -4.25 10.91
C LYS A 6 -22.97 -5.76 11.10
N ILE A 7 -22.23 -6.61 10.38
CA ILE A 7 -22.41 -8.06 10.35
C ILE A 7 -21.35 -8.75 11.21
N CYS A 8 -20.10 -8.32 11.10
CA CYS A 8 -18.98 -8.90 11.86
C CYS A 8 -17.83 -7.90 12.03
N ASP A 9 -16.89 -8.26 12.90
CA ASP A 9 -15.62 -7.55 13.04
C ASP A 9 -14.76 -7.75 11.80
N ILE A 10 -14.36 -6.64 11.17
CA ILE A 10 -13.44 -6.64 10.04
C ILE A 10 -12.04 -6.36 10.56
N VAL A 11 -11.15 -7.36 10.44
CA VAL A 11 -9.76 -7.25 10.90
C VAL A 11 -8.77 -6.89 9.79
N CYS A 12 -9.18 -7.05 8.52
CA CYS A 12 -8.33 -6.80 7.37
C CYS A 12 -9.16 -6.40 6.14
N VAL A 13 -8.62 -5.50 5.33
CA VAL A 13 -9.09 -5.19 3.98
C VAL A 13 -7.96 -5.45 2.99
N GLN A 14 -8.25 -6.17 1.91
CA GLN A 14 -7.29 -6.43 0.83
C GLN A 14 -7.82 -5.87 -0.49
N ASN A 15 -7.12 -4.88 -1.06
CA ASN A 15 -7.49 -4.15 -2.27
C ASN A 15 -6.24 -3.80 -3.10
N GLN A 16 -6.43 -3.32 -4.33
CA GLN A 16 -5.32 -2.87 -5.18
C GLN A 16 -4.75 -1.57 -4.65
N TYR A 17 -3.46 -1.55 -4.30
CA TYR A 17 -2.79 -0.31 -3.92
C TYR A 17 -1.28 -0.42 -4.13
N ASN A 18 -0.71 0.62 -4.74
CA ASN A 18 0.73 0.74 -4.97
C ASN A 18 1.08 2.21 -5.28
N LEU A 19 2.35 2.49 -5.57
CA LEU A 19 2.81 3.84 -5.93
C LEU A 19 2.02 4.49 -7.08
N ALA A 20 1.48 3.70 -8.00
CA ALA A 20 0.71 4.19 -9.16
C ALA A 20 -0.82 4.17 -8.94
N HIS A 21 -1.33 3.30 -8.07
CA HIS A 21 -2.76 3.15 -7.79
C HIS A 21 -3.03 3.51 -6.33
N ARG A 22 -3.61 4.70 -6.11
CA ARG A 22 -3.72 5.31 -4.78
C ARG A 22 -5.15 5.71 -4.38
N ASP A 23 -6.14 5.13 -5.05
CA ASP A 23 -7.56 5.46 -4.84
C ASP A 23 -8.01 5.24 -3.38
N ASP A 24 -7.39 4.28 -2.70
CA ASP A 24 -7.70 3.91 -1.32
C ASP A 24 -6.96 4.74 -0.26
N ASP A 25 -6.30 5.87 -0.60
CA ASP A 25 -5.58 6.70 0.38
C ASP A 25 -6.46 7.08 1.59
N ALA A 26 -7.69 7.53 1.35
CA ALA A 26 -8.63 7.87 2.42
C ALA A 26 -9.12 6.64 3.21
N LEU A 27 -9.28 5.50 2.53
CA LEU A 27 -9.69 4.25 3.17
C LEU A 27 -8.58 3.74 4.09
N ILE A 28 -7.32 3.75 3.65
CA ILE A 28 -6.16 3.37 4.47
C ILE A 28 -6.13 4.20 5.76
N ASP A 29 -6.33 5.52 5.67
CA ASP A 29 -6.34 6.41 6.83
C ASP A 29 -7.54 6.17 7.76
N GLU A 30 -8.70 5.78 7.22
CA GLU A 30 -9.86 5.34 8.03
C GLU A 30 -9.56 4.03 8.76
N LEU A 31 -9.00 3.05 8.05
CA LEU A 31 -8.67 1.74 8.60
C LEU A 31 -7.58 1.84 9.67
N ALA A 32 -6.59 2.72 9.46
CA ALA A 32 -5.52 2.97 10.43
C ALA A 32 -6.07 3.50 11.75
N ARG A 33 -6.99 4.48 11.70
CA ARG A 33 -7.68 5.00 12.88
C ARG A 33 -8.53 3.95 13.59
N ALA A 34 -9.04 2.98 12.84
CA ALA A 34 -9.82 1.87 13.37
C ALA A 34 -8.98 0.66 13.82
N GLY A 35 -7.65 0.69 13.66
CA GLY A 35 -6.78 -0.45 13.98
C GLY A 35 -6.97 -1.66 13.05
N ILE A 36 -7.48 -1.45 11.83
CA ILE A 36 -7.75 -2.51 10.85
C ILE A 36 -6.59 -2.59 9.85
N ALA A 37 -6.10 -3.79 9.60
CA ALA A 37 -5.02 -4.01 8.63
C ALA A 37 -5.48 -3.71 7.20
N TYR A 38 -4.56 -3.19 6.40
CA TYR A 38 -4.71 -3.06 4.96
C TYR A 38 -3.60 -3.85 4.26
N VAL A 39 -3.98 -4.81 3.42
CA VAL A 39 -3.04 -5.67 2.68
C VAL A 39 -3.15 -5.34 1.20
N PRO A 40 -2.18 -4.65 0.59
CA PRO A 40 -2.24 -4.32 -0.82
C PRO A 40 -1.99 -5.57 -1.68
N PHE A 41 -2.87 -5.86 -2.64
CA PHE A 41 -2.48 -6.74 -3.75
C PHE A 41 -1.82 -5.91 -4.87
N PHE A 42 -0.93 -6.56 -5.63
CA PHE A 42 -0.06 -5.91 -6.62
C PHE A 42 0.78 -4.72 -6.08
N PRO A 43 1.48 -4.88 -4.94
CA PRO A 43 2.25 -3.78 -4.32
C PRO A 43 3.39 -3.24 -5.21
N LEU A 44 3.90 -4.07 -6.12
CA LEU A 44 5.04 -3.75 -7.00
C LEU A 44 4.64 -3.57 -8.48
N GLY A 45 3.36 -3.37 -8.73
CA GLY A 45 2.78 -3.48 -10.06
C GLY A 45 2.14 -4.86 -10.25
N GLY A 46 1.11 -4.92 -11.09
CA GLY A 46 0.34 -6.13 -11.34
C GLY A 46 1.04 -7.05 -12.32
N PHE A 47 0.40 -7.30 -13.46
CA PHE A 47 1.02 -8.08 -14.53
C PHE A 47 2.25 -7.40 -15.15
N ASN A 48 2.39 -6.08 -14.96
CA ASN A 48 3.58 -5.32 -15.31
C ASN A 48 4.18 -4.69 -14.04
N PRO A 49 5.51 -4.79 -13.84
CA PRO A 49 6.20 -4.11 -12.73
C PRO A 49 6.07 -2.59 -12.79
N LEU A 50 6.24 -1.92 -11.65
CA LEU A 50 6.36 -0.46 -11.60
C LEU A 50 7.55 0.02 -12.43
N GLN A 51 7.28 0.92 -13.37
CA GLN A 51 8.28 1.58 -14.21
C GLN A 51 8.20 3.10 -14.00
N SER A 52 9.22 3.68 -13.37
CA SER A 52 9.26 5.11 -13.08
C SER A 52 10.70 5.59 -12.94
N SER A 53 11.08 6.60 -13.72
CA SER A 53 12.41 7.24 -13.62
C SER A 53 12.61 7.91 -12.26
N THR A 54 11.54 8.47 -11.67
CA THR A 54 11.58 9.03 -10.31
C THR A 54 11.91 7.95 -9.28
N LEU A 55 11.27 6.78 -9.38
CA LEU A 55 11.54 5.66 -8.47
C LEU A 55 12.99 5.18 -8.61
N SER A 56 13.48 5.05 -9.84
CA SER A 56 14.88 4.69 -10.11
C SER A 56 15.86 5.72 -9.53
N GLY A 57 15.64 7.01 -9.75
CA GLY A 57 16.53 8.05 -9.22
C GLY A 57 16.58 8.11 -7.68
N VAL A 58 15.45 7.82 -7.01
CA VAL A 58 15.44 7.69 -5.55
C VAL A 58 16.21 6.45 -5.10
N ALA A 59 16.03 5.32 -5.79
CA ALA A 59 16.72 4.07 -5.50
C ALA A 59 18.25 4.21 -5.66
N ASP A 60 18.71 4.86 -6.73
CA ASP A 60 20.12 5.14 -6.97
C ASP A 60 20.74 5.97 -5.84
N ARG A 61 20.04 7.04 -5.41
CA ARG A 61 20.49 7.89 -4.31
C ARG A 61 20.58 7.15 -2.97
N LEU A 62 19.74 6.14 -2.77
CA LEU A 62 19.69 5.33 -1.55
C LEU A 62 20.58 4.08 -1.62
N GLY A 63 21.17 3.77 -2.78
CA GLY A 63 21.91 2.51 -2.97
C GLY A 63 21.02 1.27 -2.84
N ALA A 64 19.75 1.37 -3.24
CA ALA A 64 18.75 0.30 -3.15
C ALA A 64 18.17 -0.02 -4.53
N THR A 65 17.38 -1.09 -4.63
CA THR A 65 16.61 -1.38 -5.85
C THR A 65 15.30 -0.57 -5.89
N PRO A 66 14.77 -0.22 -7.08
CA PRO A 66 13.47 0.44 -7.21
C PRO A 66 12.34 -0.28 -6.46
N MET A 67 12.35 -1.61 -6.47
CA MET A 67 11.34 -2.42 -5.77
C MET A 67 11.48 -2.35 -4.25
N GLN A 68 12.70 -2.34 -3.70
CA GLN A 68 12.91 -2.13 -2.26
C GLN A 68 12.39 -0.75 -1.82
N VAL A 69 12.63 0.29 -2.61
CA VAL A 69 12.10 1.64 -2.34
C VAL A 69 10.57 1.64 -2.38
N ALA A 70 9.96 0.94 -3.34
CA ALA A 70 8.50 0.82 -3.42
C ALA A 70 7.89 0.11 -2.19
N LEU A 71 8.49 -1.00 -1.74
CA LEU A 71 8.04 -1.69 -0.51
C LEU A 71 8.22 -0.81 0.72
N ALA A 72 9.37 -0.15 0.85
CA ALA A 72 9.64 0.76 1.96
C ALA A 72 8.64 1.93 1.98
N TRP A 73 8.28 2.47 0.82
CA TRP A 73 7.26 3.50 0.70
C TRP A 73 5.89 3.01 1.17
N LEU A 74 5.49 1.78 0.80
CA LEU A 74 4.23 1.18 1.24
C LEU A 74 4.17 0.99 2.76
N LEU A 75 5.23 0.47 3.37
CA LEU A 75 5.31 0.33 4.84
C LEU A 75 5.31 1.71 5.53
N GLN A 76 5.93 2.71 4.90
CA GLN A 76 5.97 4.08 5.43
C GLN A 76 4.62 4.81 5.27
N ARG A 77 3.77 4.42 4.31
CA ARG A 77 2.51 5.10 4.00
C ARG A 77 1.54 5.14 5.19
N SER A 78 1.45 4.05 5.95
CA SER A 78 0.62 3.98 7.14
C SER A 78 0.99 2.76 7.99
N PRO A 79 0.95 2.84 9.33
CA PRO A 79 1.31 1.72 10.21
C PRO A 79 0.41 0.49 10.08
N ASN A 80 -0.78 0.62 9.46
CA ASN A 80 -1.69 -0.50 9.23
C ASN A 80 -1.49 -1.20 7.88
N VAL A 81 -0.52 -0.78 7.06
CA VAL A 81 -0.17 -1.49 5.82
C VAL A 81 0.69 -2.70 6.15
N LEU A 82 0.28 -3.89 5.71
CA LEU A 82 1.01 -5.14 5.91
C LEU A 82 1.37 -5.77 4.54
N LEU A 83 2.61 -6.25 4.40
CA LEU A 83 3.17 -6.84 3.16
C LEU A 83 3.50 -8.32 3.36
#